data_AF-E1QS54-F1
#
_entry.id   AF-E1QS54-F1
#
_cell.length_a   1.000
_cell.length_b   1.000
_cell.length_c   1.000
_cell.angle_alpha   90.00
_cell.angle_beta   90.00
_cell.angle_gamma   90.00
#
_symmetry.space_group_name_H-M   'P 1'
#
loop_
_entity.id
_entity.type
_entity.pdbx_description
1 polymer ?
#
loop_
_entity_poly.entity_id
_entity_poly.type
_entity_poly.pdbx_seq_one_letter_code
_entity_poly.pdbx_strand_id
1 'polypeptide(L)'
;MYIVTGYTRGKSSRSFEGMYKDVDDVRDVHETLTLKVRRDLQYFVVTNNEEDLVLWSFDIPGYETHIYSLIKETATLMLCPRIDNSTYLIPDISMLGSLSGVLSRYEYRDVIYFVRPLNREFVMEALREVHGSAMAVIMRMLMSAGRARGAALARLRDKVEYAEELINRALDMWRIKGYEIDASGIKDAIIRVKAVVSGRLGKTNR
;
A
#
# COMPACT_ATOMS: atom_id res chain seq x y z
N MET A 1 2.72 -24.30 4.83
CA MET A 1 3.56 -23.68 3.79
C MET A 1 3.86 -22.26 4.22
N TYR A 2 5.11 -21.80 4.11
CA TYR A 2 5.48 -20.43 4.44
C TYR A 2 5.74 -19.64 3.17
N ILE A 3 5.42 -18.36 3.21
CA ILE A 3 5.94 -17.38 2.26
C ILE A 3 7.08 -16.63 2.93
N VAL A 4 8.18 -16.51 2.21
CA VAL A 4 9.33 -15.67 2.54
C VAL A 4 9.38 -14.51 1.58
N THR A 5 9.52 -13.33 2.15
CA THR A 5 9.84 -12.11 1.40
C THR A 5 11.12 -11.50 1.96
N GLY A 6 11.96 -10.98 1.08
CA GLY A 6 13.04 -10.09 1.50
C GLY A 6 12.43 -8.73 1.83
N TYR A 7 12.66 -8.19 3.03
CA TYR A 7 12.19 -6.83 3.34
C TYR A 7 13.11 -5.80 2.70
N THR A 8 12.86 -5.49 1.42
CA THR A 8 13.82 -4.71 0.62
C THR A 8 13.77 -3.21 0.91
N ARG A 9 12.75 -2.70 1.61
CA ARG A 9 12.57 -1.25 1.92
C ARG A 9 12.75 -0.34 0.68
N GLY A 10 12.40 -0.83 -0.51
CA GLY A 10 12.57 -0.09 -1.78
C GLY A 10 13.95 -0.24 -2.45
N LYS A 11 14.82 -1.15 -2.00
CA LYS A 11 16.02 -1.59 -2.72
C LYS A 11 15.68 -2.67 -3.75
N SER A 12 16.47 -2.77 -4.82
CA SER A 12 16.21 -3.78 -5.86
C SER A 12 16.40 -5.20 -5.31
N SER A 13 15.50 -6.10 -5.68
CA SER A 13 15.48 -7.52 -5.30
C SER A 13 16.67 -8.34 -5.82
N ARG A 14 17.49 -7.77 -6.72
CA ARG A 14 18.79 -8.34 -7.15
C ARG A 14 19.78 -8.56 -6.02
N SER A 15 19.59 -7.88 -4.87
CA SER A 15 20.45 -8.05 -3.69
C SER A 15 20.35 -9.46 -3.05
N PHE A 16 19.35 -10.25 -3.45
CA PHE A 16 19.01 -11.55 -2.86
C PHE A 16 18.97 -12.71 -3.88
N GLU A 17 19.32 -12.45 -5.14
CA GLU A 17 19.49 -13.48 -6.17
C GLU A 17 20.61 -14.46 -5.79
N GLY A 18 20.34 -15.77 -5.91
CA GLY A 18 21.31 -16.84 -5.63
C GLY A 18 21.33 -17.41 -4.20
N MET A 19 20.51 -16.90 -3.27
CA MET A 19 20.39 -17.47 -1.91
C MET A 19 19.12 -18.30 -1.66
N TYR A 20 18.08 -18.11 -2.49
CA TYR A 20 16.81 -18.85 -2.43
C TYR A 20 15.96 -18.77 -3.73
N LYS A 21 16.51 -18.22 -4.83
CA LYS A 21 15.82 -18.03 -6.10
C LYS A 21 16.36 -19.00 -7.15
N ASP A 22 15.49 -19.57 -7.98
CA ASP A 22 15.89 -20.24 -9.24
C ASP A 22 15.77 -19.27 -10.42
N VAL A 23 16.44 -19.57 -11.54
CA VAL A 23 16.54 -18.65 -12.72
C VAL A 23 15.17 -18.40 -13.37
N ASP A 24 14.21 -19.29 -13.15
CA ASP A 24 12.83 -19.21 -13.66
C ASP A 24 11.83 -18.62 -12.65
N ASP A 25 12.27 -18.23 -11.45
CA ASP A 25 11.39 -17.59 -10.45
C ASP A 25 11.07 -16.15 -10.87
N VAL A 26 9.86 -15.95 -11.37
CA VAL A 26 9.30 -14.66 -11.80
C VAL A 26 9.07 -13.70 -10.61
N ARG A 27 9.31 -14.11 -9.35
CA ARG A 27 8.68 -13.49 -8.15
C ARG A 27 9.65 -13.11 -7.03
N ASP A 28 9.26 -12.10 -6.25
CA ASP A 28 9.92 -11.68 -4.99
C ASP A 28 9.28 -12.31 -3.73
N VAL A 29 8.30 -13.19 -3.94
CA VAL A 29 7.59 -14.00 -2.93
C VAL A 29 7.95 -15.47 -3.16
N HIS A 30 8.55 -16.14 -2.17
CA HIS A 30 8.94 -17.55 -2.29
C HIS A 30 8.21 -18.45 -1.29
N GLU A 31 7.66 -19.55 -1.78
CA GLU A 31 7.08 -20.59 -0.95
C GLU A 31 8.19 -21.51 -0.41
N THR A 32 8.20 -21.75 0.90
CA THR A 32 9.16 -22.64 1.55
C THR A 32 8.47 -23.52 2.59
N LEU A 33 9.00 -24.71 2.77
CA LEU A 33 8.62 -25.62 3.85
C LEU A 33 9.49 -25.43 5.11
N THR A 34 10.59 -24.69 4.99
CA THR A 34 11.58 -24.49 6.06
C THR A 34 11.83 -23.02 6.36
N LEU A 35 11.83 -22.67 7.65
CA LEU A 35 12.14 -21.32 8.15
C LEU A 35 13.66 -21.12 8.22
N LYS A 36 14.19 -20.07 7.58
CA LYS A 36 15.60 -19.65 7.74
C LYS A 36 15.67 -18.39 8.61
N VAL A 37 16.11 -18.51 9.85
CA VAL A 37 16.17 -17.35 10.76
C VAL A 37 17.23 -16.34 10.28
N ARG A 38 16.79 -15.29 9.60
CA ARG A 38 17.62 -14.14 9.20
C ARG A 38 16.84 -12.84 9.40
N ARG A 39 17.55 -11.77 9.74
CA ARG A 39 16.95 -10.47 10.15
C ARG A 39 16.29 -9.70 9.01
N ASP A 40 16.63 -10.03 7.77
CA ASP A 40 16.19 -9.40 6.51
C ASP A 40 15.02 -10.15 5.85
N LEU A 41 14.67 -11.33 6.35
CA LEU A 41 13.59 -12.16 5.84
C LEU A 41 12.36 -12.03 6.72
N GLN A 42 11.22 -11.83 6.08
CA GLN A 42 9.92 -11.78 6.73
C GLN A 42 9.11 -13.00 6.32
N TYR A 43 8.49 -13.62 7.31
CA TYR A 43 7.84 -14.91 7.17
C TYR A 43 6.35 -14.78 7.43
N PHE A 44 5.60 -15.37 6.51
CA PHE A 44 4.17 -15.47 6.55
C PHE A 44 3.77 -16.93 6.47
N VAL A 45 2.79 -17.35 7.26
CA VAL A 45 2.15 -18.67 7.11
C VAL A 45 1.04 -18.51 6.08
N VAL A 46 1.08 -19.30 5.00
CA VAL A 46 -0.03 -19.35 4.04
C VAL A 46 -1.19 -20.10 4.68
N THR A 47 -2.38 -19.53 4.58
CA THR A 47 -3.61 -20.09 5.12
C THR A 47 -4.66 -20.23 4.02
N ASN A 48 -5.73 -20.96 4.33
CA ASN A 48 -6.92 -21.06 3.47
C ASN A 48 -8.09 -20.22 4.00
N ASN A 49 -7.83 -19.28 4.91
CA ASN A 49 -8.87 -18.44 5.52
C ASN A 49 -8.87 -17.08 4.83
N GLU A 50 -9.97 -16.76 4.15
CA GLU A 50 -10.15 -15.48 3.46
C GLU A 50 -10.21 -14.28 4.42
N GLU A 51 -10.43 -14.53 5.72
CA GLU A 51 -10.40 -13.52 6.77
C GLU A 51 -8.99 -13.22 7.30
N ASP A 52 -7.94 -13.93 6.86
CA ASP A 52 -6.58 -13.57 7.23
C ASP A 52 -6.06 -12.38 6.40
N LEU A 53 -4.84 -11.90 6.67
CA LEU A 53 -4.24 -10.83 5.86
C LEU A 53 -3.99 -11.34 4.44
N VAL A 54 -3.85 -10.42 3.50
CA VAL A 54 -3.60 -10.75 2.10
C VAL A 54 -2.22 -10.27 1.70
N LEU A 55 -1.39 -11.16 1.19
CA LEU A 55 -0.16 -10.83 0.49
C LEU A 55 -0.45 -10.87 -1.01
N TRP A 56 -0.43 -9.69 -1.63
CA TRP A 56 -0.65 -9.55 -3.06
C TRP A 56 0.65 -9.18 -3.75
N SER A 57 1.03 -9.92 -4.78
CA SER A 57 2.22 -9.67 -5.59
C SER A 57 1.84 -9.65 -7.06
N PHE A 58 2.40 -8.72 -7.83
CA PHE A 58 2.12 -8.59 -9.25
C PHE A 58 3.37 -8.32 -10.08
N ASP A 59 3.32 -8.69 -11.35
CA ASP A 59 4.35 -8.43 -12.34
C ASP A 59 3.75 -7.76 -13.57
N ILE A 60 4.45 -6.74 -14.09
CA ILE A 60 4.04 -5.98 -15.27
C ILE A 60 5.12 -6.17 -16.34
N PRO A 61 4.81 -6.88 -17.44
CA PRO A 61 5.74 -7.04 -18.55
C PRO A 61 6.27 -5.68 -19.04
N GLY A 62 7.59 -5.55 -19.19
CA GLY A 62 8.22 -4.33 -19.71
C GLY A 62 8.60 -3.25 -18.69
N TYR A 63 8.36 -3.46 -17.38
CA TYR A 63 8.84 -2.59 -16.30
C TYR A 63 8.46 -1.09 -16.44
N GLU A 64 7.19 -0.79 -16.68
CA GLU A 64 6.72 0.58 -16.76
C GLU A 64 6.70 1.27 -15.38
N THR A 65 7.77 1.99 -15.05
CA THR A 65 8.01 2.61 -13.73
C THR A 65 6.88 3.52 -13.25
N HIS A 66 6.13 4.12 -14.18
CA HIS A 66 5.01 4.98 -13.85
C HIS A 66 3.83 4.19 -13.26
N ILE A 67 3.58 2.95 -13.71
CA ILE A 67 2.49 2.10 -13.20
C ILE A 67 2.80 1.67 -11.76
N TYR A 68 4.03 1.23 -11.49
CA TYR A 68 4.49 0.94 -10.14
C TYR A 68 4.36 2.14 -9.20
N SER A 69 4.58 3.36 -9.71
CA SER A 69 4.41 4.58 -8.93
C SER A 69 2.94 4.85 -8.59
N LEU A 70 2.02 4.60 -9.53
CA LEU A 70 0.58 4.72 -9.30
C LEU A 70 0.11 3.73 -8.24
N ILE A 71 0.47 2.46 -8.36
CA ILE A 71 0.10 1.42 -7.39
C ILE A 71 0.68 1.73 -6.01
N LYS A 72 1.93 2.18 -5.95
CA LYS A 72 2.56 2.60 -4.70
C LYS A 72 1.78 3.72 -4.02
N GLU A 73 1.36 4.74 -4.77
CA GLU A 73 0.57 5.84 -4.19
C GLU A 73 -0.79 5.35 -3.70
N THR A 74 -1.52 4.56 -4.50
CA THR A 74 -2.81 3.96 -4.12
C THR A 74 -2.68 3.08 -2.88
N ALA A 75 -1.72 2.16 -2.86
CA ALA A 75 -1.45 1.29 -1.71
C ALA A 75 -1.08 2.09 -0.45
N THR A 76 -0.33 3.19 -0.61
CA THR A 76 0.00 4.09 0.50
C THR A 76 -1.25 4.74 1.09
N LEU A 77 -2.17 5.23 0.23
CA LEU A 77 -3.45 5.79 0.69
C LEU A 77 -4.37 4.72 1.28
N MET A 78 -4.25 3.47 0.85
CA MET A 78 -4.94 2.34 1.45
C MET A 78 -4.25 1.78 2.70
N LEU A 79 -3.20 2.45 3.21
CA LEU A 79 -2.39 1.98 4.35
C LEU A 79 -1.96 0.52 4.20
N CYS A 80 -1.67 0.08 2.97
CA CYS A 80 -1.19 -1.27 2.66
C CYS A 80 0.33 -1.25 2.66
N PRO A 81 1.01 -1.84 3.66
CA PRO A 81 2.46 -1.81 3.71
C PRO A 81 3.10 -2.45 2.48
N ARG A 82 4.14 -1.80 2.00
CA ARG A 82 4.93 -2.28 0.88
C ARG A 82 6.01 -3.22 1.40
N ILE A 83 5.97 -4.48 0.99
CA ILE A 83 6.95 -5.50 1.39
C ILE A 83 8.17 -5.43 0.48
N ASP A 84 7.93 -5.33 -0.83
CA ASP A 84 8.95 -5.11 -1.87
C ASP A 84 8.40 -4.24 -3.01
N ASN A 85 9.04 -4.23 -4.19
CA ASN A 85 8.60 -3.34 -5.25
C ASN A 85 7.21 -3.64 -5.84
N SER A 86 6.82 -4.91 -5.82
CA SER A 86 5.63 -5.51 -6.47
C SER A 86 4.70 -6.21 -5.47
N THR A 87 5.08 -6.31 -4.20
CA THR A 87 4.38 -7.07 -3.18
C THR A 87 3.91 -6.16 -2.04
N TYR A 88 2.64 -6.30 -1.70
CA TYR A 88 1.94 -5.50 -0.70
C TYR A 88 1.20 -6.38 0.29
N LEU A 89 1.22 -5.98 1.55
CA LEU A 89 0.40 -6.55 2.60
C LEU A 89 -0.90 -5.74 2.70
N ILE A 90 -2.02 -6.42 2.60
CA ILE A 90 -3.36 -5.84 2.53
C ILE A 90 -4.17 -6.44 3.70
N PRO A 91 -4.97 -5.63 4.42
CA PRO A 91 -5.70 -6.14 5.57
C PRO A 91 -6.85 -7.08 5.19
N ASP A 92 -7.43 -6.92 4.00
CA ASP A 92 -8.61 -7.66 3.58
C ASP A 92 -8.72 -7.75 2.04
N ILE A 93 -9.17 -8.89 1.51
CA ILE A 93 -9.27 -9.11 0.06
C ILE A 93 -10.24 -8.15 -0.62
N SER A 94 -11.27 -7.67 0.08
CA SER A 94 -12.25 -6.72 -0.47
C SER A 94 -11.62 -5.39 -0.90
N MET A 95 -10.42 -5.08 -0.41
CA MET A 95 -9.67 -3.87 -0.78
C MET A 95 -8.90 -4.04 -2.09
N LEU A 96 -8.61 -5.27 -2.52
CA LEU A 96 -7.78 -5.55 -3.68
C LEU A 96 -8.33 -4.97 -4.98
N GLY A 97 -9.66 -4.81 -5.09
CA GLY A 97 -10.31 -4.18 -6.24
C GLY A 97 -9.80 -2.76 -6.55
N SER A 98 -9.44 -1.99 -5.52
CA SER A 98 -8.88 -0.64 -5.73
C SER A 98 -7.47 -0.66 -6.29
N LEU A 99 -6.67 -1.67 -5.92
CA LEU A 99 -5.29 -1.83 -6.40
C LEU A 99 -5.24 -2.44 -7.81
N SER A 100 -5.95 -3.55 -8.02
CA SER A 100 -6.10 -4.20 -9.33
C SER A 100 -6.81 -3.29 -10.34
N GLY A 101 -7.72 -2.42 -9.90
CA GLY A 101 -8.33 -1.40 -10.74
C GLY A 101 -7.33 -0.45 -11.41
N VAL A 102 -6.20 -0.14 -10.75
CA VAL A 102 -5.09 0.65 -11.34
C VAL A 102 -4.46 -0.10 -12.51
N LEU A 103 -4.41 -1.43 -12.42
CA LEU A 103 -3.82 -2.33 -13.40
C LEU A 103 -4.77 -2.73 -14.53
N SER A 104 -6.07 -2.47 -14.40
CA SER A 104 -7.13 -2.93 -15.33
C SER A 104 -6.93 -2.60 -16.82
N ARG A 105 -6.07 -1.63 -17.13
CA ARG A 105 -5.77 -1.19 -18.51
C ARG A 105 -4.47 -1.76 -19.06
N TYR A 106 -3.75 -2.56 -18.28
CA TYR A 106 -2.43 -3.06 -18.59
C TYR A 106 -2.44 -4.59 -18.56
N GLU A 107 -1.55 -5.19 -19.34
CA GLU A 107 -1.24 -6.61 -19.16
C GLU A 107 -0.44 -6.76 -17.87
N TYR A 108 -0.92 -7.60 -16.96
CA TYR A 108 -0.21 -7.91 -15.72
C TYR A 108 -0.54 -9.33 -15.28
N ARG A 109 0.32 -9.88 -14.45
CA ARG A 109 0.09 -11.16 -13.75
C ARG A 109 0.11 -10.88 -12.27
N ASP A 110 -0.78 -11.50 -11.52
CA ASP A 110 -0.76 -11.39 -10.07
C ASP A 110 -0.95 -12.72 -9.36
N VAL A 111 -0.64 -12.71 -8.08
CA VAL A 111 -0.86 -13.81 -7.16
C VAL A 111 -1.31 -13.25 -5.81
N ILE A 112 -2.23 -13.97 -5.19
CA ILE A 112 -2.86 -13.61 -3.93
C ILE A 112 -2.65 -14.76 -2.96
N TYR A 113 -2.17 -14.44 -1.76
CA TYR A 113 -2.01 -15.39 -0.68
C TYR A 113 -2.72 -14.88 0.57
N PHE A 114 -3.54 -15.72 1.19
CA PHE A 114 -4.01 -15.47 2.55
C PHE A 114 -2.92 -15.87 3.53
N VAL A 115 -2.61 -14.97 4.46
CA VAL A 115 -1.41 -15.07 5.29
C VAL A 115 -1.61 -14.64 6.73
N ARG A 116 -0.89 -15.32 7.63
CA ARG A 116 -0.65 -14.87 9.00
C ARG A 116 0.82 -14.51 9.18
N PRO A 117 1.16 -13.31 9.69
CA PRO A 117 2.54 -12.97 9.95
C PRO A 117 3.07 -13.81 11.13
N LEU A 118 4.30 -14.29 11.04
CA LEU A 118 4.95 -14.93 12.19
C LEU A 118 5.36 -13.91 13.26
N ASN A 119 5.60 -12.67 12.86
CA ASN A 119 5.94 -11.57 13.75
C ASN A 119 4.93 -10.43 13.61
N ARG A 120 4.13 -10.22 14.65
CA ARG A 120 3.16 -9.13 14.71
C ARG A 120 3.82 -7.75 14.76
N GLU A 121 4.98 -7.62 15.41
CA GLU A 121 5.70 -6.35 15.51
C GLU A 121 6.18 -5.86 14.14
N PHE A 122 6.57 -6.79 13.26
CA PHE A 122 6.92 -6.46 11.88
C PHE A 122 5.76 -5.76 11.15
N VAL A 123 4.54 -6.29 11.25
CA VAL A 123 3.36 -5.67 10.62
C VAL A 123 3.10 -4.29 11.22
N MET A 124 3.25 -4.12 12.54
CA MET A 124 3.09 -2.82 13.20
C MET A 124 4.15 -1.80 12.75
N GLU A 125 5.41 -2.21 12.56
CA GLU A 125 6.49 -1.35 12.04
C GLU A 125 6.18 -0.93 10.59
N ALA A 126 5.83 -1.90 9.74
CA ALA A 126 5.47 -1.65 8.35
C ALA A 126 4.24 -0.73 8.22
N LEU A 127 3.26 -0.87 9.13
CA LEU A 127 2.10 0.01 9.22
C LEU A 127 2.47 1.44 9.64
N ARG A 128 3.42 1.62 10.56
CA ARG A 128 3.92 2.95 10.92
C ARG A 128 4.66 3.62 9.75
N GLU A 129 5.45 2.86 9.00
CA GLU A 129 6.15 3.35 7.82
C GLU A 129 5.18 3.80 6.71
N VAL A 130 4.16 2.99 6.39
CA VAL A 130 3.15 3.37 5.40
C VAL A 130 2.29 4.53 5.89
N HIS A 131 1.97 4.60 7.20
CA HIS A 131 1.28 5.73 7.80
C HIS A 131 2.07 7.05 7.63
N GLY A 132 3.39 7.03 7.92
CA GLY A 132 4.25 8.20 7.67
C GLY A 132 4.29 8.60 6.20
N SER A 133 4.30 7.62 5.30
CA SER A 133 4.24 7.85 3.84
C SER A 133 2.89 8.44 3.40
N ALA A 134 1.78 7.96 3.95
CA ALA A 134 0.44 8.46 3.69
C ALA A 134 0.29 9.91 4.18
N MET A 135 0.76 10.20 5.40
CA MET A 135 0.84 11.58 5.90
C MET A 135 1.60 12.48 4.92
N ALA A 136 2.75 12.04 4.41
CA ALA A 136 3.51 12.82 3.44
C ALA A 136 2.73 13.05 2.13
N VAL A 137 1.93 12.07 1.67
CA VAL A 137 1.04 12.24 0.51
C VAL A 137 -0.02 13.31 0.80
N ILE A 138 -0.71 13.25 1.94
CA ILE A 138 -1.75 14.21 2.33
C ILE A 138 -1.16 15.63 2.48
N MET A 139 0.02 15.77 3.08
CA MET A 139 0.71 17.06 3.18
C MET A 139 1.09 17.63 1.81
N ARG A 140 1.45 16.80 0.83
CA ARG A 140 1.62 17.26 -0.56
C ARG A 140 0.32 17.74 -1.18
N MET A 141 -0.81 17.10 -0.87
CA MET A 141 -2.13 17.58 -1.29
C MET A 141 -2.45 18.94 -0.67
N LEU A 142 -2.16 19.15 0.62
CA LEU A 142 -2.34 20.44 1.30
C LEU A 142 -1.53 21.57 0.62
N MET A 143 -0.24 21.34 0.36
CA MET A 143 0.60 22.30 -0.34
C MET A 143 0.10 22.59 -1.77
N SER A 144 -0.48 21.58 -2.42
CA SER A 144 -1.09 21.73 -3.74
C SER A 144 -2.39 22.51 -3.66
N ALA A 145 -3.18 22.34 -2.60
CA ALA A 145 -4.42 23.07 -2.36
C ALA A 145 -4.19 24.58 -2.20
N GLY A 146 -3.04 25.00 -1.67
CA GLY A 146 -2.65 26.41 -1.61
C GLY A 146 -2.33 27.05 -2.97
N ARG A 147 -1.97 26.23 -3.98
CA ARG A 147 -1.49 26.70 -5.29
C ARG A 147 -2.49 26.48 -6.43
N ALA A 148 -3.26 25.39 -6.38
CA ALA A 148 -4.22 25.02 -7.42
C ALA A 148 -5.33 26.07 -7.60
N ARG A 149 -5.93 26.13 -8.81
CA ARG A 149 -7.05 27.02 -9.14
C ARG A 149 -8.00 26.33 -10.13
N GLY A 150 -9.26 26.79 -10.17
CA GLY A 150 -10.27 26.32 -11.14
C GLY A 150 -10.38 24.80 -11.19
N ALA A 151 -10.33 24.23 -12.39
CA ALA A 151 -10.45 22.78 -12.61
C ALA A 151 -9.40 21.94 -11.86
N ALA A 152 -8.19 22.45 -11.63
CA ALA A 152 -7.17 21.74 -10.87
C ALA A 152 -7.53 21.65 -9.37
N LEU A 153 -8.19 22.68 -8.84
CA LEU A 153 -8.67 22.68 -7.46
C LEU A 153 -9.86 21.72 -7.28
N ALA A 154 -10.75 21.63 -8.27
CA ALA A 154 -11.84 20.64 -8.29
C ALA A 154 -11.29 19.20 -8.30
N ARG A 155 -10.36 18.87 -9.21
CA ARG A 155 -9.73 17.54 -9.23
C ARG A 155 -9.01 17.20 -7.93
N LEU A 156 -8.40 18.19 -7.28
CA LEU A 156 -7.77 17.99 -5.98
C LEU A 156 -8.79 17.67 -4.89
N ARG A 157 -9.98 18.28 -4.94
CA ARG A 157 -11.09 17.95 -4.04
C ARG A 157 -11.45 16.48 -4.18
N ASP A 158 -11.71 16.02 -5.40
CA ASP A 158 -12.09 14.63 -5.68
C ASP A 158 -11.01 13.66 -5.20
N LYS A 159 -9.72 14.02 -5.41
CA LYS A 159 -8.58 13.22 -4.95
C LYS A 159 -8.51 13.12 -3.42
N VAL A 160 -8.83 14.21 -2.70
CA VAL A 160 -8.83 14.24 -1.23
C VAL A 160 -10.01 13.44 -0.67
N GLU A 161 -11.19 13.55 -1.27
CA GLU A 161 -12.36 12.74 -0.90
C GLU A 161 -12.10 11.25 -1.12
N TYR A 162 -11.52 10.88 -2.26
CA TYR A 162 -11.10 9.51 -2.54
C TYR A 162 -10.05 8.99 -1.54
N ALA A 163 -9.05 9.81 -1.21
CA ALA A 163 -8.02 9.45 -0.23
C ALA A 163 -8.62 9.23 1.17
N GLU A 164 -9.56 10.09 1.60
CA GLU A 164 -10.26 9.95 2.88
C GLU A 164 -11.05 8.64 2.96
N GLU A 165 -11.78 8.28 1.91
CA GLU A 165 -12.53 7.03 1.83
C GLU A 165 -11.61 5.81 1.97
N LEU A 166 -10.53 5.76 1.17
CA LEU A 166 -9.57 4.66 1.20
C LEU A 166 -8.90 4.51 2.57
N ILE A 167 -8.47 5.62 3.16
CA ILE A 167 -7.79 5.64 4.47
C ILE A 167 -8.74 5.15 5.56
N ASN A 168 -9.97 5.68 5.61
CA ASN A 168 -10.94 5.29 6.63
C ASN A 168 -11.29 3.81 6.53
N ARG A 169 -11.55 3.33 5.30
CA ARG A 169 -11.80 1.90 5.06
C ARG A 169 -10.62 1.04 5.50
N ALA A 170 -9.40 1.43 5.17
CA ALA A 170 -8.20 0.70 5.57
C ALA A 170 -8.03 0.63 7.09
N LEU A 171 -8.24 1.76 7.79
CA LEU A 171 -8.13 1.83 9.24
C LEU A 171 -9.14 0.91 9.94
N ASP A 172 -10.38 0.87 9.45
CA ASP A 172 -11.40 -0.02 9.99
C ASP A 172 -11.00 -1.49 9.79
N MET A 173 -10.51 -1.86 8.61
CA MET A 173 -10.04 -3.22 8.33
C MET A 173 -8.85 -3.61 9.20
N TRP A 174 -7.83 -2.76 9.31
CA TRP A 174 -6.68 -3.01 10.18
C TRP A 174 -7.08 -3.20 11.64
N ARG A 175 -8.00 -2.36 12.15
CA ARG A 175 -8.54 -2.48 13.50
C ARG A 175 -9.28 -3.81 13.71
N ILE A 176 -10.08 -4.26 12.74
CA ILE A 176 -10.78 -5.57 12.80
C ILE A 176 -9.76 -6.71 12.88
N LYS A 177 -8.66 -6.64 12.14
CA LYS A 177 -7.55 -7.61 12.23
C LYS A 177 -6.70 -7.43 13.50
N GLY A 178 -7.09 -6.54 14.39
CA GLY A 178 -6.46 -6.26 15.67
C GLY A 178 -5.24 -5.34 15.57
N TYR A 179 -4.91 -4.74 14.43
CA TYR A 179 -3.78 -3.81 14.31
C TYR A 179 -4.25 -2.37 14.51
N GLU A 180 -3.86 -1.76 15.64
CA GLU A 180 -4.21 -0.38 15.94
C GLU A 180 -3.16 0.60 15.43
N ILE A 181 -3.61 1.60 14.67
CA ILE A 181 -2.78 2.69 14.16
C ILE A 181 -3.38 4.00 14.67
N ASP A 182 -2.54 4.85 15.28
CA ASP A 182 -2.96 6.21 15.60
C ASP A 182 -3.16 7.02 14.32
N ALA A 183 -4.41 7.15 13.90
CA ALA A 183 -4.81 7.84 12.70
C ALA A 183 -5.17 9.32 12.91
N SER A 184 -5.08 9.83 14.14
CA SER A 184 -5.51 11.20 14.48
C SER A 184 -4.83 12.23 13.58
N GLY A 185 -3.51 12.12 13.41
CA GLY A 185 -2.74 13.01 12.56
C GLY A 185 -3.19 13.02 11.10
N ILE A 186 -3.41 11.85 10.49
CA ILE A 186 -3.85 11.77 9.08
C ILE A 186 -5.25 12.36 8.92
N LYS A 187 -6.17 12.05 9.84
CA LYS A 187 -7.54 12.60 9.83
C LYS A 187 -7.53 14.13 9.94
N ASP A 188 -6.74 14.68 10.85
CA ASP A 188 -6.58 16.13 11.00
C ASP A 188 -5.99 16.77 9.73
N ALA A 189 -5.00 16.13 9.12
CA ALA A 189 -4.39 16.61 7.88
C ALA A 189 -5.42 16.65 6.73
N ILE A 190 -6.24 15.60 6.58
CA ILE A 190 -7.33 15.54 5.59
C ILE A 190 -8.34 16.66 5.83
N ILE A 191 -8.79 16.85 7.07
CA ILE A 191 -9.73 17.92 7.44
C ILE A 191 -9.17 19.29 7.03
N ARG A 192 -7.88 19.55 7.30
CA ARG A 192 -7.21 20.79 6.90
C ARG A 192 -7.17 20.97 5.38
N VAL A 193 -6.85 19.90 4.62
CA VAL A 193 -6.85 19.97 3.15
C VAL A 193 -8.24 20.31 2.62
N LYS A 194 -9.28 19.61 3.11
CA LYS A 194 -10.68 19.85 2.72
C LYS A 194 -11.11 21.28 3.02
N ALA A 195 -10.79 21.80 4.22
CA ALA A 195 -11.12 23.17 4.60
C ALA A 195 -10.51 24.21 3.64
N VAL A 196 -9.23 24.02 3.27
CA VAL A 196 -8.54 24.91 2.31
C VAL A 196 -9.17 24.81 0.92
N VAL A 197 -9.42 23.59 0.43
CA VAL A 197 -10.02 23.37 -0.90
C VAL A 197 -11.41 24.00 -0.98
N SER A 198 -12.28 23.70 -0.02
CA SER A 198 -13.65 24.23 0.03
C SER A 198 -13.69 25.75 0.17
N GLY A 199 -12.86 26.33 1.06
CA GLY A 199 -12.80 27.78 1.26
C GLY A 199 -12.33 28.53 0.00
N ARG A 200 -11.52 27.90 -0.85
CA ARG A 200 -11.06 28.50 -2.11
C ARG A 200 -12.06 28.32 -3.26
N LEU A 201 -12.73 27.18 -3.34
CA LEU A 201 -13.82 26.97 -4.31
C LEU A 201 -14.98 27.95 -4.06
N GLY A 202 -15.38 28.16 -2.81
CA GLY A 202 -16.43 29.11 -2.45
C GLY A 202 -16.11 30.57 -2.79
N LYS A 203 -14.82 30.95 -2.88
CA LYS A 203 -14.37 32.28 -3.31
C LYS A 203 -14.27 32.45 -4.82
N THR A 204 -14.29 31.36 -5.60
CA THR A 204 -14.13 31.41 -7.07
C THR A 204 -15.49 31.55 -7.77
N ASN A 205 -16.61 31.30 -7.07
CA ASN A 205 -17.98 31.42 -7.57
C ASN A 205 -18.67 32.74 -7.16
N ARG A 206 -17.91 33.73 -6.65
CA ARG A 206 -18.35 35.11 -6.40
C ARG A 206 -17.56 36.04 -7.30
#